data_AF-A0A7S3S9H5-F1
#
_entry.id   AF-A0A7S3S9H5-F1
#
_cell.length_a   1.000
_cell.length_b   1.000
_cell.length_c   1.000
_cell.angle_alpha   90.00
_cell.angle_beta   90.00
_cell.angle_gamma   90.00
#
_symmetry.space_group_name_H-M   'P 1'
#
loop_
_entity.id
_entity.type
_entity.pdbx_description
1 polymer ?
#
loop_
_entity_poly.entity_id
_entity_poly.type
_entity_poly.pdbx_seq_one_letter_code
_entity_poly.pdbx_strand_id
1 'polypeptide(L)'
;LIRLAGASGRRPVRGKAGIPSTFRRPSLLPRLQVHAARLLSGEDVVLKVQKKGVQGSLKADLDLLYANARVLQLLGVVTAELSDVVATLRSAILEEIDFVLEAQRTEQFAEFLARSPELDGVVTVPKVYRAASASRLLTLERLYGVPLIDLESVRKYQPQPELALIVALNTWVSSVLTNEWFHADVHAGNLLVLTDGRVAFIDFGIVGAIPAATAEGMLDFVRSFPAGDMAGVGRALEKMGFTKELSEEQSAAFAKDIGEVIASIDSMTADIATTASAGAAASAIDETQLNRAVAAVARVAEG
;
A
#
# COMPACT_ATOMS: atom_id res chain seq x y z
N LEU A 1 5.98 0.90 -34.11
CA LEU A 1 6.49 0.28 -32.85
C LEU A 1 5.65 -0.92 -32.40
N ILE A 2 4.30 -0.91 -32.53
CA ILE A 2 3.43 -1.97 -31.97
C ILE A 2 2.45 -2.51 -33.03
N ARG A 3 2.15 -3.82 -33.00
CA ARG A 3 1.01 -4.47 -33.67
C ARG A 3 -0.02 -4.90 -32.61
N LEU A 4 -1.26 -4.44 -32.75
CA LEU A 4 -2.37 -4.86 -31.88
C LEU A 4 -2.79 -6.31 -32.19
N ALA A 5 -3.03 -7.10 -31.15
CA ALA A 5 -3.53 -8.46 -31.29
C ALA A 5 -5.04 -8.43 -31.62
N GLY A 6 -5.40 -8.08 -32.86
CA GLY A 6 -6.80 -8.03 -33.27
C GLY A 6 -7.09 -7.34 -34.60
N ALA A 7 -6.55 -7.86 -35.72
CA ALA A 7 -7.05 -7.53 -37.07
C ALA A 7 -6.86 -8.64 -38.12
N SER A 8 -6.42 -9.85 -37.74
CA SER A 8 -6.37 -11.01 -38.65
C SER A 8 -7.16 -12.17 -38.05
N GLY A 9 -8.21 -12.62 -38.74
CA GLY A 9 -9.22 -13.55 -38.26
C GLY A 9 -8.75 -14.98 -37.99
N ARG A 10 -7.94 -15.20 -36.95
CA ARG A 10 -7.71 -16.52 -36.37
C ARG A 10 -8.34 -16.57 -34.98
N ARG A 11 -9.23 -17.54 -34.78
CA ARG A 11 -9.96 -17.78 -33.52
C ARG A 11 -8.95 -17.93 -32.36
N PRO A 12 -9.28 -17.44 -31.15
CA PRO A 12 -8.43 -17.63 -29.98
C PRO A 12 -8.37 -19.13 -29.65
N VAL A 13 -7.15 -19.63 -29.47
CA VAL A 13 -6.90 -20.99 -28.96
C VAL A 13 -7.40 -21.03 -27.52
N ARG A 14 -8.49 -21.79 -27.29
CA ARG A 14 -8.96 -22.19 -25.96
C ARG A 14 -7.80 -22.90 -25.24
N GLY A 15 -7.33 -22.36 -24.11
CA GLY A 15 -6.43 -23.10 -23.22
C GLY A 15 -5.33 -22.32 -22.48
N LYS A 16 -5.12 -21.02 -22.71
CA LYS A 16 -4.15 -20.23 -21.94
C LYS A 16 -4.87 -19.14 -21.15
N ALA A 17 -4.98 -19.33 -19.83
CA ALA A 17 -5.42 -18.29 -18.90
C ALA A 17 -4.34 -17.21 -18.82
N GLY A 18 -4.23 -16.38 -19.85
CA GLY A 18 -3.65 -15.06 -19.72
C GLY A 18 -4.73 -14.07 -19.30
N ILE A 19 -4.32 -12.93 -18.75
CA ILE A 19 -5.19 -11.78 -18.49
C ILE A 19 -6.14 -11.61 -19.69
N PRO A 20 -7.48 -11.67 -19.50
CA PRO A 20 -8.44 -11.54 -20.58
C PRO A 20 -8.16 -10.25 -21.36
N SER A 21 -8.53 -10.20 -22.64
CA SER A 21 -8.49 -8.97 -23.46
C SER A 21 -9.27 -7.79 -22.86
N THR A 22 -9.99 -8.01 -21.75
CA THR A 22 -10.70 -7.04 -20.94
C THR A 22 -10.58 -7.40 -19.46
N PHE A 23 -9.42 -7.14 -18.84
CA PHE A 23 -9.35 -7.07 -17.38
C PHE A 23 -10.01 -5.78 -16.92
N ARG A 24 -11.19 -5.88 -16.31
CA ARG A 24 -11.84 -4.74 -15.63
C ARG A 24 -11.27 -4.65 -14.23
N ARG A 25 -10.47 -3.61 -13.99
CA ARG A 25 -10.02 -3.20 -12.65
C ARG A 25 -11.24 -2.88 -11.77
N PRO A 26 -11.24 -3.24 -10.48
CA PRO A 26 -11.94 -2.48 -9.45
C PRO A 26 -11.07 -1.27 -9.06
N SER A 27 -10.79 -0.37 -10.00
CA SER A 27 -10.20 0.93 -9.68
C SER A 27 -11.30 1.86 -9.23
N LEU A 28 -11.00 2.79 -8.33
CA LEU A 28 -11.93 3.85 -7.89
C LEU A 28 -12.53 4.62 -9.08
N LEU A 29 -11.90 4.58 -10.25
CA LEU A 29 -12.37 5.23 -11.47
C LEU A 29 -12.23 4.34 -12.73
N PRO A 30 -13.27 4.19 -13.58
CA PRO A 30 -13.28 3.33 -14.77
C PRO A 30 -12.55 3.95 -15.99
N ARG A 31 -11.35 4.48 -15.76
CA ARG A 31 -10.64 5.44 -16.64
C ARG A 31 -9.55 4.83 -17.53
N LEU A 32 -9.19 3.57 -17.30
CA LEU A 32 -8.12 2.84 -17.97
C LEU A 32 -8.66 1.72 -18.88
N GLN A 33 -7.96 1.45 -19.98
CA GLN A 33 -8.11 0.22 -20.77
C GLN A 33 -6.77 -0.49 -20.87
N VAL A 34 -6.79 -1.82 -20.81
CA VAL A 34 -5.60 -2.67 -20.89
C VAL A 34 -5.73 -3.56 -22.11
N HIS A 35 -4.75 -3.51 -23.02
CA HIS A 35 -4.76 -4.24 -24.29
C HIS A 35 -3.51 -5.09 -24.44
N ALA A 36 -3.66 -6.35 -24.86
CA ALA A 36 -2.52 -7.16 -25.26
C ALA A 36 -2.04 -6.79 -26.67
N ALA A 37 -0.73 -6.71 -26.86
CA ALA A 37 -0.12 -6.40 -28.15
C ALA A 37 1.25 -7.09 -28.29
N ARG A 38 1.87 -6.90 -29.45
CA ARG A 38 3.23 -7.36 -29.73
C ARG A 38 4.05 -6.24 -30.34
N LEU A 39 5.26 -6.04 -29.85
CA LEU A 39 6.21 -5.09 -30.42
C LEU A 39 6.71 -5.58 -31.79
N LEU A 40 7.20 -4.67 -32.61
CA LEU A 40 7.84 -5.04 -33.88
C LEU A 40 9.11 -5.90 -33.67
N SER A 41 9.74 -5.80 -32.49
CA SER A 41 10.83 -6.68 -32.05
C SER A 41 10.38 -8.14 -31.82
N GLY A 42 9.08 -8.39 -31.68
CA GLY A 42 8.50 -9.71 -31.40
C GLY A 42 8.11 -9.94 -29.94
N GLU A 43 8.50 -9.06 -29.03
CA GLU A 43 8.17 -9.15 -27.60
C GLU A 43 6.67 -8.92 -27.35
N ASP A 44 6.06 -9.76 -26.50
CA ASP A 44 4.66 -9.62 -26.09
C ASP A 44 4.54 -8.56 -24.99
N VAL A 45 3.59 -7.64 -25.16
CA VAL A 45 3.41 -6.49 -24.27
C VAL A 45 1.96 -6.27 -23.89
N VAL A 46 1.76 -5.54 -22.79
CA VAL A 46 0.49 -4.99 -22.34
C VAL A 46 0.52 -3.48 -22.46
N LEU A 47 -0.54 -2.92 -23.06
CA LEU A 47 -0.74 -1.49 -23.24
C LEU A 47 -1.80 -1.00 -22.27
N LYS A 48 -1.38 -0.19 -21.28
CA LYS A 48 -2.27 0.57 -20.39
C LYS A 48 -2.58 1.91 -21.08
N VAL A 49 -3.84 2.15 -21.43
CA VAL A 49 -4.28 3.29 -22.25
C VAL A 49 -5.32 4.13 -21.49
N GLN A 50 -5.05 5.43 -21.35
CA GLN A 50 -6.01 6.36 -20.77
C GLN A 50 -7.10 6.77 -21.75
N LYS A 51 -8.37 6.68 -21.33
CA LYS A 51 -9.51 7.20 -22.09
C LYS A 51 -9.37 8.71 -22.35
N LYS A 52 -9.78 9.17 -23.54
CA LYS A 52 -9.77 10.60 -23.90
C LYS A 52 -10.72 11.42 -23.00
N GLY A 53 -10.33 12.66 -22.70
CA GLY A 53 -11.12 13.63 -21.95
C GLY A 53 -11.03 13.52 -20.43
N VAL A 54 -10.44 12.44 -19.92
CA VAL A 54 -10.50 12.09 -18.49
C VAL A 54 -9.58 12.95 -17.61
N GLN A 55 -8.31 13.16 -17.99
CA GLN A 55 -7.38 13.95 -17.17
C GLN A 55 -7.81 15.41 -17.05
N GLY A 56 -8.25 16.01 -18.16
CA GLY A 56 -8.65 17.42 -18.20
C GLY A 56 -9.87 17.72 -17.34
N SER A 57 -10.94 16.92 -17.48
CA SER A 57 -12.14 17.11 -16.65
C SER A 57 -11.86 16.83 -15.18
N LEU A 58 -11.14 15.73 -14.88
CA LEU A 58 -10.82 15.37 -13.50
C LEU A 58 -9.96 16.41 -12.80
N LYS A 59 -8.93 16.90 -13.48
CA LYS A 59 -8.07 17.94 -12.94
C LYS A 59 -8.88 19.21 -12.66
N ALA A 60 -9.76 19.61 -13.58
CA ALA A 60 -10.63 20.76 -13.37
C ALA A 60 -11.56 20.55 -12.16
N ASP A 61 -12.17 19.38 -12.02
CA ASP A 61 -13.05 19.04 -10.90
C ASP A 61 -12.28 19.08 -9.56
N LEU A 62 -11.07 18.51 -9.51
CA LEU A 62 -10.22 18.51 -8.33
C LEU A 62 -9.69 19.90 -7.98
N ASP A 63 -9.32 20.69 -9.00
CA ASP A 63 -8.87 22.08 -8.82
C ASP A 63 -10.02 22.93 -8.25
N LEU A 64 -11.26 22.72 -8.71
CA LEU A 64 -12.45 23.39 -8.19
C LEU A 64 -12.76 22.98 -6.74
N LEU A 65 -12.71 21.68 -6.43
CA LEU A 65 -12.90 21.19 -5.05
C LEU A 65 -11.86 21.78 -4.10
N TYR A 66 -10.59 21.79 -4.51
CA TYR A 66 -9.51 22.38 -3.72
C TYR A 66 -9.70 23.88 -3.52
N ALA A 67 -10.01 24.63 -4.57
CA ALA A 67 -10.27 26.07 -4.48
C ALA A 67 -11.43 26.38 -3.53
N ASN A 68 -12.53 25.63 -3.61
CA ASN A 68 -13.68 25.80 -2.73
C ASN A 68 -13.33 25.48 -1.27
N ALA A 69 -12.58 24.40 -1.02
CA ALA A 69 -12.12 24.07 0.33
C ALA A 69 -11.26 25.21 0.94
N ARG A 70 -10.36 25.80 0.15
CA ARG A 70 -9.54 26.95 0.57
C ARG A 70 -10.37 28.21 0.83
N VAL A 71 -11.38 28.50 0.01
CA VAL A 71 -12.27 29.65 0.22
C VAL A 71 -13.10 29.45 1.49
N LEU A 72 -13.70 28.28 1.70
CA LEU A 72 -14.47 27.98 2.90
C LEU A 72 -13.61 28.03 4.16
N GLN A 73 -12.35 27.61 4.08
CA GLN A 73 -11.39 27.73 5.18
C GLN A 73 -11.11 29.18 5.53
N LEU A 74 -10.85 30.04 4.53
CA LEU A 74 -10.62 31.47 4.73
C LEU A 74 -11.86 32.17 5.32
N LEU A 75 -13.06 31.67 5.03
CA LEU A 75 -14.32 32.15 5.59
C LEU A 75 -14.63 31.57 6.98
N GLY A 76 -13.78 30.69 7.52
CA GLY A 76 -13.98 30.04 8.82
C GLY A 76 -15.10 28.99 8.84
N VAL A 77 -15.57 28.54 7.67
CA VAL A 77 -16.67 27.57 7.54
C VAL A 77 -16.17 26.13 7.69
N VAL A 78 -14.91 25.87 7.30
CA VAL A 78 -14.27 24.55 7.42
C VAL A 78 -12.90 24.68 8.07
N THR A 79 -12.44 23.61 8.71
CA THR A 79 -11.14 23.60 9.41
C THR A 79 -9.97 23.45 8.44
N ALA A 80 -8.76 23.69 8.93
CA ALA A 80 -7.55 23.58 8.11
C ALA A 80 -7.27 22.14 7.67
N GLU A 81 -7.54 21.20 8.56
CA GLU A 81 -7.39 19.76 8.37
C GLU A 81 -8.23 19.27 7.18
N LEU A 82 -9.45 19.80 7.00
CA LEU A 82 -10.28 19.44 5.85
C LEU A 82 -9.67 19.91 4.52
N SER A 83 -9.05 21.09 4.50
CA SER A 83 -8.39 21.60 3.30
C SER A 83 -7.15 20.77 2.90
N ASP A 84 -6.42 20.27 3.90
CA ASP A 84 -5.24 19.42 3.71
C ASP A 84 -5.64 18.01 3.25
N VAL A 85 -6.76 17.47 3.73
CA VAL A 85 -7.35 16.22 3.22
C VAL A 85 -7.71 16.35 1.74
N VAL A 86 -8.33 17.46 1.33
CA VAL A 86 -8.67 17.72 -0.08
C VAL A 86 -7.41 17.85 -0.94
N ALA A 87 -6.37 18.51 -0.43
CA ALA A 87 -5.08 18.60 -1.12
C ALA A 87 -4.45 17.22 -1.33
N THR A 88 -4.43 16.40 -0.29
CA THR A 88 -3.89 15.03 -0.30
C THR A 88 -4.65 14.15 -1.28
N LEU A 89 -5.98 14.20 -1.25
CA LEU A 89 -6.84 13.46 -2.17
C LEU A 89 -6.58 13.87 -3.62
N ARG A 90 -6.46 15.18 -3.89
CA ARG A 90 -6.15 15.70 -5.23
C ARG A 90 -4.82 15.16 -5.74
N SER A 91 -3.76 15.22 -4.93
CA SER A 91 -2.44 14.71 -5.31
C SER A 91 -2.50 13.21 -5.59
N ALA A 92 -3.11 12.41 -4.70
CA ALA A 92 -3.23 10.97 -4.87
C ALA A 92 -3.94 10.58 -6.18
N ILE A 93 -5.05 11.25 -6.53
CA ILE A 93 -5.79 10.97 -7.77
C ILE A 93 -5.00 11.40 -9.01
N LEU A 94 -4.25 12.51 -8.95
CA LEU A 94 -3.44 12.97 -10.07
C LEU A 94 -2.23 12.05 -10.32
N GLU A 95 -1.65 11.50 -9.27
CA GLU A 95 -0.58 10.50 -9.37
C GLU A 95 -1.08 9.18 -9.96
N GLU A 96 -2.28 8.73 -9.59
CA GLU A 96 -2.89 7.49 -10.13
C GLU A 96 -3.03 7.53 -11.66
N ILE A 97 -3.19 8.72 -12.24
CA ILE A 97 -3.35 8.94 -13.69
C ILE A 97 -2.06 9.38 -14.38
N ASP A 98 -0.89 9.31 -13.73
CA ASP A 98 0.39 9.60 -14.35
C ASP A 98 1.17 8.32 -14.67
N PHE A 99 1.16 7.94 -15.96
CA PHE A 99 1.88 6.78 -16.44
C PHE A 99 3.40 6.94 -16.50
N VAL A 100 3.91 8.18 -16.55
CA VAL A 100 5.35 8.41 -16.47
C VAL A 100 5.82 8.06 -15.08
N LEU A 101 5.04 8.44 -14.08
CA LEU A 101 5.28 8.14 -12.68
C LEU A 101 5.12 6.64 -12.38
N GLU A 102 4.04 6.00 -12.86
CA GLU A 102 3.86 4.54 -12.72
C GLU A 102 5.04 3.76 -13.34
N ALA A 103 5.54 4.20 -14.49
CA ALA A 103 6.72 3.61 -15.12
C ALA A 103 8.00 3.76 -14.27
N GLN A 104 8.21 4.95 -13.68
CA GLN A 104 9.36 5.19 -12.78
C GLN A 104 9.31 4.29 -11.55
N ARG A 105 8.13 4.18 -10.93
CA ARG A 105 7.92 3.32 -9.77
C ARG A 105 8.13 1.85 -10.10
N THR A 106 7.65 1.39 -11.26
CA THR A 106 7.88 0.01 -11.72
C THR A 106 9.38 -0.29 -11.87
N GLU A 107 10.15 0.64 -12.45
CA GLU A 107 11.60 0.48 -12.62
C GLU A 107 12.36 0.54 -11.28
N GLN A 108 11.99 1.46 -10.39
CA GLN A 108 12.57 1.55 -9.04
C GLN A 108 12.29 0.28 -8.23
N PHE A 109 11.11 -0.34 -8.38
CA PHE A 109 10.83 -1.63 -7.74
C PHE A 109 11.68 -2.75 -8.35
N ALA A 110 11.94 -2.72 -9.67
CA ALA A 110 12.85 -3.66 -10.31
C ALA A 110 14.28 -3.52 -9.75
N GLU A 111 14.75 -2.30 -9.50
CA GLU A 111 16.05 -2.02 -8.86
C GLU A 111 16.08 -2.47 -7.40
N PHE A 112 14.99 -2.32 -6.66
CA PHE A 112 14.84 -2.89 -5.32
C PHE A 112 15.01 -4.42 -5.36
N LEU A 113 14.29 -5.12 -6.24
CA LEU A 113 14.42 -6.57 -6.38
C LEU A 113 15.83 -7.00 -6.76
N ALA A 114 16.49 -6.26 -7.66
CA ALA A 114 17.88 -6.55 -8.06
C ALA A 114 18.90 -6.40 -6.91
N ARG A 115 18.57 -5.62 -5.88
CA ARG A 115 19.39 -5.44 -4.67
C ARG A 115 19.05 -6.41 -3.53
N SER A 116 18.07 -7.29 -3.72
CA SER A 116 17.60 -8.28 -2.75
C SER A 116 17.84 -9.70 -3.27
N PRO A 117 19.04 -10.29 -3.06
CA PRO A 117 19.39 -11.62 -3.55
C PRO A 117 18.41 -12.73 -3.12
N GLU A 118 17.78 -12.57 -1.95
CA GLU A 118 16.77 -13.49 -1.40
C GLU A 118 15.45 -13.51 -2.19
N LEU A 119 15.20 -12.48 -3.01
CA LEU A 119 14.01 -12.36 -3.86
C LEU A 119 14.29 -12.76 -5.33
N ASP A 120 15.56 -12.96 -5.68
CA ASP A 120 15.97 -13.32 -7.03
C ASP A 120 15.37 -14.68 -7.44
N GLY A 121 14.81 -14.74 -8.65
CA GLY A 121 14.11 -15.92 -9.14
C GLY A 121 12.80 -16.26 -8.40
N VAL A 122 12.37 -15.46 -7.42
CA VAL A 122 11.13 -15.67 -6.64
C VAL A 122 10.09 -14.60 -6.95
N VAL A 123 10.52 -13.34 -7.08
CA VAL A 123 9.64 -12.19 -7.33
C VAL A 123 10.07 -11.43 -8.58
N THR A 124 9.11 -10.84 -9.30
CA THR A 124 9.38 -10.03 -10.48
C THR A 124 8.40 -8.88 -10.65
N VAL A 125 8.78 -7.92 -11.48
CA VAL A 125 7.91 -6.88 -12.05
C VAL A 125 8.02 -6.89 -13.57
N PRO A 126 7.02 -6.39 -14.32
CA PRO A 126 7.13 -6.31 -15.76
C PRO A 126 8.17 -5.28 -16.17
N LYS A 127 8.99 -5.60 -17.20
CA LYS A 127 9.86 -4.61 -17.83
C LYS A 127 9.03 -3.47 -18.44
N VAL A 128 9.49 -2.23 -18.21
CA VAL A 128 8.90 -1.03 -18.83
C VAL A 128 9.55 -0.78 -20.19
N TYR A 129 8.72 -0.58 -21.23
CA TYR A 129 9.18 -0.18 -22.55
C TYR A 129 9.05 1.33 -22.73
N ARG A 130 10.02 2.09 -22.20
CA ARG A 130 10.03 3.57 -22.23
C ARG A 130 9.87 4.15 -23.63
N ALA A 131 10.59 3.61 -24.63
CA ALA A 131 10.50 4.07 -26.02
C ALA A 131 9.12 3.80 -26.68
N ALA A 132 8.30 2.92 -26.09
CA ALA A 132 6.93 2.64 -26.50
C ALA A 132 5.90 3.18 -25.51
N SER A 133 6.29 4.07 -24.60
CA SER A 133 5.42 4.69 -23.59
C SER A 133 5.36 6.21 -23.78
N ALA A 134 4.26 6.82 -23.34
CA ALA A 134 3.98 8.24 -23.40
C ALA A 134 3.05 8.62 -22.24
N SER A 135 2.74 9.91 -22.08
CA SER A 135 1.90 10.43 -20.98
C SER A 135 0.53 9.75 -20.82
N ARG A 136 -0.01 9.16 -21.90
CA ARG A 136 -1.34 8.53 -21.94
C ARG A 136 -1.32 7.06 -22.38
N LEU A 137 -0.12 6.49 -22.54
CA LEU A 137 0.10 5.09 -22.90
C LEU A 137 1.30 4.54 -22.13
N LEU A 138 1.09 3.52 -21.30
CA LEU A 138 2.17 2.78 -20.65
C LEU A 138 2.28 1.39 -21.30
N THR A 139 3.47 1.06 -21.78
CA THR A 139 3.78 -0.24 -22.38
C THR A 139 4.66 -1.06 -21.45
N LEU A 140 4.14 -2.20 -21.03
CA LEU A 140 4.78 -3.13 -20.09
C LEU A 140 4.98 -4.50 -20.73
N GLU A 141 5.97 -5.24 -20.26
CA GLU A 141 6.12 -6.66 -20.54
C GLU A 141 4.83 -7.42 -20.21
N ARG A 142 4.46 -8.34 -21.09
CA ARG A 142 3.34 -9.22 -20.82
C ARG A 142 3.79 -10.41 -19.99
N LEU A 143 3.41 -10.40 -18.72
CA LEU A 143 3.57 -11.54 -17.83
C LEU A 143 2.39 -12.53 -17.99
N TYR A 144 2.70 -13.82 -17.88
CA TYR A 144 1.73 -14.91 -18.00
C TYR A 144 1.60 -15.65 -16.68
N GLY A 145 0.42 -15.60 -16.09
CA GLY A 145 0.15 -16.16 -14.78
C GLY A 145 -1.32 -16.05 -14.42
N VAL A 146 -1.63 -16.45 -13.20
CA VAL A 146 -2.99 -16.42 -12.63
C VAL A 146 -3.03 -15.44 -11.47
N PRO A 147 -4.13 -14.69 -11.30
CA PRO A 147 -4.29 -13.79 -10.15
C PRO A 147 -4.14 -14.55 -8.83
N LEU A 148 -3.44 -13.94 -7.86
CA LEU A 148 -3.20 -14.56 -6.56
C LEU A 148 -4.51 -14.83 -5.77
N ILE A 149 -5.59 -14.09 -6.10
CA ILE A 149 -6.91 -14.29 -5.52
C ILE A 149 -7.61 -15.61 -5.95
N ASP A 150 -7.18 -16.22 -7.05
CA ASP A 150 -7.72 -17.50 -7.54
C ASP A 150 -6.82 -18.66 -7.09
N LEU A 151 -6.96 -19.06 -5.82
CA LEU A 151 -6.14 -20.09 -5.20
C LEU A 151 -6.23 -21.45 -5.91
N GLU A 152 -7.38 -21.78 -6.51
CA GLU A 152 -7.54 -23.02 -7.27
C GLU A 152 -6.68 -23.02 -8.54
N SER A 153 -6.65 -21.90 -9.26
CA SER A 153 -5.78 -21.74 -10.42
C SER A 153 -4.30 -21.63 -10.02
N VAL A 154 -3.98 -20.98 -8.90
CA VAL A 154 -2.61 -20.86 -8.39
C VAL A 154 -1.99 -22.23 -8.11
N ARG A 155 -2.76 -23.17 -7.54
CA ARG A 155 -2.30 -24.54 -7.23
C ARG A 155 -1.72 -25.30 -8.43
N LYS A 156 -2.04 -24.88 -9.66
CA LYS A 156 -1.49 -25.48 -10.89
C LYS A 156 -0.02 -25.13 -11.13
N TYR A 157 0.43 -24.00 -10.59
CA TYR A 157 1.77 -23.44 -10.83
C TYR A 157 2.58 -23.33 -9.54
N GLN A 158 1.92 -23.27 -8.39
CA GLN A 158 2.54 -23.26 -7.07
C GLN A 158 1.80 -24.26 -6.16
N PRO A 159 2.39 -25.42 -5.85
CA PRO A 159 1.75 -26.45 -5.02
C PRO A 159 1.30 -25.97 -3.63
N GLN A 160 1.96 -24.94 -3.10
CA GLN A 160 1.64 -24.31 -1.82
C GLN A 160 1.28 -22.83 -2.04
N PRO A 161 0.03 -22.51 -2.42
CA PRO A 161 -0.38 -21.13 -2.71
C PRO A 161 -0.17 -20.17 -1.53
N GLU A 162 -0.16 -20.69 -0.30
CA GLU A 162 0.13 -19.95 0.93
C GLU A 162 1.56 -19.37 0.90
N LEU A 163 2.53 -20.09 0.31
CA LEU A 163 3.89 -19.58 0.15
C LEU A 163 3.93 -18.36 -0.77
N ALA A 164 3.13 -18.34 -1.84
CA ALA A 164 3.08 -17.18 -2.73
C ALA A 164 2.54 -15.94 -2.00
N LEU A 165 1.56 -16.11 -1.10
CA LEU A 165 1.06 -15.04 -0.24
C LEU A 165 2.12 -14.55 0.75
N ILE A 166 2.83 -15.47 1.40
CA ILE A 166 3.91 -15.14 2.35
C ILE A 166 5.04 -14.37 1.63
N VAL A 167 5.46 -14.83 0.45
CA VAL A 167 6.47 -14.17 -0.39
C VAL A 167 6.00 -12.76 -0.79
N ALA A 168 4.76 -12.62 -1.25
CA ALA A 168 4.20 -11.32 -1.63
C ALA A 168 4.18 -10.35 -0.43
N LEU A 169 3.72 -10.81 0.73
CA LEU A 169 3.64 -10.01 1.95
C LEU A 169 5.04 -9.61 2.45
N ASN A 170 5.97 -10.56 2.53
CA ASN A 170 7.34 -10.28 2.94
C ASN A 170 8.01 -9.27 2.02
N THR A 171 7.83 -9.43 0.70
CA THR A 171 8.38 -8.49 -0.28
C THR A 171 7.78 -7.11 -0.10
N TRP A 172 6.46 -7.02 0.10
CA TRP A 172 5.78 -5.76 0.34
C TRP A 172 6.29 -5.08 1.61
N VAL A 173 6.35 -5.78 2.73
CA VAL A 173 6.88 -5.25 4.01
C VAL A 173 8.33 -4.79 3.83
N SER A 174 9.19 -5.59 3.20
CA SER A 174 10.57 -5.18 2.92
C SER A 174 10.63 -3.92 2.07
N SER A 175 9.77 -3.79 1.05
CA SER A 175 9.71 -2.59 0.22
C SER A 175 9.27 -1.36 1.01
N VAL A 176 8.33 -1.49 1.96
CA VAL A 176 7.86 -0.41 2.85
C VAL A 176 8.99 0.11 3.73
N LEU A 177 9.84 -0.79 4.23
CA LEU A 177 10.90 -0.44 5.17
C LEU A 177 12.18 0.10 4.50
N THR A 178 12.37 -0.17 3.20
CA THR A 178 13.65 0.08 2.52
C THR A 178 13.58 1.08 1.37
N ASN A 179 12.40 1.34 0.83
CA ASN A 179 12.21 2.33 -0.23
C ASN A 179 11.57 3.61 0.33
N GLU A 180 11.82 4.73 -0.33
CA GLU A 180 11.19 6.03 -0.03
C GLU A 180 9.67 6.02 -0.29
N TRP A 181 9.21 5.04 -1.09
CA TRP A 181 7.81 4.82 -1.41
C TRP A 181 7.48 3.33 -1.36
N PHE A 182 6.23 3.01 -1.10
CA PHE A 182 5.73 1.64 -1.06
C PHE A 182 4.47 1.51 -1.88
N HIS A 183 4.24 0.33 -2.46
CA HIS A 183 3.00 0.09 -3.19
C HIS A 183 1.83 0.08 -2.19
N ALA A 184 0.97 1.11 -2.24
CA ALA A 184 -0.07 1.34 -1.24
C ALA A 184 -1.39 0.62 -1.56
N ASP A 185 -1.49 -0.03 -2.71
CA ASP A 185 -2.65 -0.81 -3.14
C ASP A 185 -2.26 -2.23 -3.57
N VAL A 186 -1.52 -2.93 -2.70
CA VAL A 186 -1.19 -4.35 -2.88
C VAL A 186 -2.41 -5.19 -2.50
N HIS A 187 -3.40 -5.18 -3.37
CA HIS A 187 -4.49 -6.13 -3.32
C HIS A 187 -4.16 -7.36 -4.17
N ALA A 188 -4.75 -8.52 -3.85
CA ALA A 188 -4.48 -9.79 -4.54
C ALA A 188 -4.78 -9.80 -6.06
N GLY A 189 -5.37 -8.73 -6.60
CA GLY A 189 -5.61 -8.55 -8.03
C GLY A 189 -4.46 -7.85 -8.78
N ASN A 190 -3.54 -7.19 -8.06
CA ASN A 190 -2.30 -6.62 -8.61
C ASN A 190 -1.10 -7.57 -8.47
N LEU A 191 -1.37 -8.81 -8.05
CA LEU A 191 -0.40 -9.88 -7.87
C LEU A 191 -0.77 -11.06 -8.77
N LEU A 192 0.23 -11.58 -9.49
CA LEU A 192 0.10 -12.81 -10.28
C LEU A 192 1.05 -13.87 -9.73
N VAL A 193 0.61 -15.13 -9.78
CA VAL A 193 1.53 -16.28 -9.77
C VAL A 193 1.79 -16.67 -11.20
N LEU A 194 3.04 -16.52 -11.63
CA LEU A 194 3.48 -16.81 -12.98
C LEU A 194 3.53 -18.31 -13.24
N THR A 195 3.52 -18.68 -14.52
CA THR A 195 3.60 -20.09 -14.92
C THR A 195 4.91 -20.78 -14.54
N ASP A 196 5.94 -20.00 -14.23
CA ASP A 196 7.24 -20.47 -13.72
C ASP A 196 7.31 -20.51 -12.18
N GLY A 197 6.21 -20.19 -11.49
CA GLY A 197 6.10 -20.23 -10.02
C GLY A 197 6.46 -18.92 -9.31
N ARG A 198 6.99 -17.91 -10.02
CA ARG A 198 7.31 -16.60 -9.44
C ARG A 198 6.07 -15.79 -9.09
N VAL A 199 6.21 -14.91 -8.10
CA VAL A 199 5.19 -13.88 -7.79
C VAL A 199 5.51 -12.61 -8.58
N ALA A 200 4.51 -12.05 -9.26
CA ALA A 200 4.68 -10.82 -10.01
C ALA A 200 3.78 -9.68 -9.51
N PHE A 201 4.37 -8.51 -9.31
CA PHE A 201 3.66 -7.25 -9.04
C PHE A 201 3.44 -6.52 -10.37
N ILE A 202 2.19 -6.19 -10.70
CA ILE A 202 1.82 -5.69 -12.05
C ILE A 202 1.21 -4.28 -12.08
N ASP A 203 1.06 -3.65 -10.92
CA ASP A 203 0.51 -2.32 -10.77
C ASP A 203 1.38 -1.50 -9.82
N PHE A 204 1.66 -0.26 -10.19
CA PHE A 204 2.40 0.69 -9.36
C PHE A 204 1.76 2.08 -9.42
N GLY A 205 0.47 2.13 -9.81
CA GLY A 205 -0.28 3.38 -9.95
C GLY A 205 -0.60 4.04 -8.61
N ILE A 206 -0.80 3.24 -7.57
CA ILE A 206 -1.06 3.74 -6.20
C ILE A 206 0.11 3.33 -5.30
N VAL A 207 0.84 4.34 -4.85
CA VAL A 207 1.94 4.19 -3.90
C VAL A 207 1.80 5.23 -2.79
N GLY A 208 2.30 4.90 -1.62
CA GLY A 208 2.47 5.84 -0.51
C GLY A 208 3.96 6.13 -0.34
N ALA A 209 4.28 7.18 0.39
CA ALA A 209 5.62 7.46 0.86
C ALA A 209 5.60 7.58 2.38
N ILE A 210 6.59 6.99 3.03
CA ILE A 210 6.80 7.17 4.47
C ILE A 210 8.04 8.06 4.60
N PRO A 211 7.93 9.24 5.26
CA PRO A 211 9.10 10.06 5.53
C PRO A 211 10.19 9.24 6.22
N ALA A 212 11.46 9.46 5.86
CA ALA A 212 12.58 8.69 6.41
C ALA A 212 12.59 8.69 7.95
N ALA A 213 12.30 9.84 8.58
CA ALA A 213 12.15 9.95 10.02
C ALA A 213 11.07 9.01 10.58
N THR A 214 9.90 8.95 9.94
CA THR A 214 8.81 8.04 10.32
C THR A 214 9.19 6.58 10.13
N ALA A 215 9.87 6.21 9.04
CA ALA A 215 10.32 4.85 8.80
C ALA A 215 11.37 4.39 9.83
N GLU A 216 12.33 5.24 10.16
CA GLU A 216 13.28 5.00 11.24
C GLU A 216 12.59 4.89 12.59
N GLY A 217 11.62 5.77 12.87
CA GLY A 217 10.79 5.69 14.09
C GLY A 217 10.02 4.37 14.20
N MET A 218 9.47 3.85 13.09
CA MET A 218 8.84 2.53 13.08
C MET A 218 9.84 1.41 13.42
N LEU A 219 11.06 1.45 12.86
CA LEU A 219 12.09 0.45 13.18
C LEU A 219 12.51 0.52 14.65
N ASP A 220 12.65 1.73 15.20
CA ASP A 220 12.97 1.93 16.61
C ASP A 220 11.82 1.42 17.50
N PHE A 221 10.56 1.66 17.12
CA PHE A 221 9.39 1.12 17.81
C PHE A 221 9.40 -0.42 17.86
N VAL A 222 9.62 -1.07 16.70
CA VAL A 222 9.66 -2.54 16.60
C VAL A 222 10.77 -3.15 17.45
N ARG A 223 11.87 -2.41 17.67
CA ARG A 223 12.98 -2.84 18.54
C ARG A 223 12.69 -2.60 20.02
N SER A 224 12.16 -1.44 20.37
CA SER A 224 11.97 -1.01 21.76
C SER A 224 10.75 -1.64 22.42
N PHE A 225 9.66 -1.87 21.67
CA PHE A 225 8.42 -2.39 22.23
C PHE A 225 8.57 -3.79 22.84
N PRO A 226 9.11 -4.81 22.13
CA PRO A 226 9.29 -6.14 22.72
C PRO A 226 10.35 -6.18 23.83
N ALA A 227 11.29 -5.22 23.82
CA ALA A 227 12.33 -5.10 24.84
C ALA A 227 11.83 -4.46 26.15
N GLY A 228 10.58 -3.95 26.17
CA GLY A 228 10.05 -3.20 27.32
C GLY A 228 10.68 -1.81 27.50
N ASP A 229 11.39 -1.29 26.48
CA ASP A 229 12.02 0.03 26.51
C ASP A 229 11.00 1.13 26.21
N MET A 230 10.22 1.53 27.22
CA MET A 230 9.18 2.56 27.08
C MET A 230 9.74 3.92 26.69
N ALA A 231 10.97 4.24 27.08
CA ALA A 231 11.64 5.47 26.66
C ALA A 231 11.97 5.43 25.16
N GLY A 232 12.41 4.28 24.65
CA GLY A 232 12.58 4.05 23.21
C GLY A 232 11.26 4.09 22.44
N VAL A 233 10.18 3.52 22.99
CA VAL A 233 8.83 3.60 22.41
C VAL A 233 8.35 5.05 22.32
N GLY A 234 8.53 5.85 23.37
CA GLY A 234 8.18 7.28 23.39
C GLY A 234 8.93 8.08 22.31
N ARG A 235 10.27 7.93 22.25
CA ARG A 235 11.09 8.58 21.20
C ARG A 235 10.71 8.14 19.79
N ALA A 236 10.38 6.87 19.60
CA ALA A 236 9.93 6.35 18.32
C ALA A 236 8.60 6.99 17.87
N LEU A 237 7.64 7.13 18.78
CA LEU A 237 6.35 7.79 18.52
C LEU A 237 6.48 9.28 18.23
N GLU A 238 7.37 9.98 18.95
CA GLU A 238 7.73 11.37 18.66
C GLU A 238 8.33 11.51 17.26
N LYS A 239 9.29 10.67 16.90
CA LYS A 239 9.94 10.67 15.58
C LYS A 239 8.99 10.35 14.43
N MET A 240 7.94 9.59 14.70
CA MET A 240 6.85 9.31 13.76
C MET A 240 5.83 10.45 13.63
N GLY A 241 5.90 11.49 14.48
CA GLY A 241 5.02 12.65 14.46
C GLY A 241 3.67 12.42 15.15
N PHE A 242 3.57 11.42 16.04
CA PHE A 242 2.36 11.19 16.84
C PHE A 242 2.17 12.22 17.95
N THR A 243 3.22 12.98 18.27
CA THR A 243 3.18 14.11 19.18
C THR A 243 4.00 15.27 18.60
N LYS A 244 3.86 16.45 19.19
CA LYS A 244 4.68 17.63 18.84
C LYS A 244 6.12 17.38 19.31
N GLU A 245 7.07 18.20 18.84
CA GLU A 245 8.42 18.18 19.41
C GLU A 245 8.34 18.40 20.92
N LEU A 246 8.84 17.43 21.68
CA LEU A 246 8.78 17.42 23.13
C LEU A 246 10.11 17.88 23.70
N SER A 247 10.09 18.61 24.81
CA SER A 247 11.28 18.79 25.64
C SER A 247 11.70 17.45 26.27
N GLU A 248 12.94 17.33 26.75
CA GLU A 248 13.42 16.10 27.40
C GLU A 248 12.52 15.63 28.56
N GLU A 249 12.00 16.58 29.34
CA GLU A 249 11.10 16.31 30.46
C GLU A 249 9.74 15.79 29.99
N GLN A 250 9.18 16.38 28.93
CA GLN A 250 7.92 15.94 28.33
C GLN A 250 8.05 14.58 27.66
N SER A 251 9.17 14.30 26.99
CA SER A 251 9.44 13.01 26.36
C SER A 251 9.52 11.89 27.41
N ALA A 252 10.13 12.15 28.57
CA ALA A 252 10.16 11.21 29.69
C ALA A 252 8.78 10.97 30.32
N ALA A 253 7.97 12.03 30.46
CA ALA A 253 6.60 11.92 30.95
C ALA A 253 5.72 11.11 29.98
N PHE A 254 5.81 11.41 28.68
CA PHE A 254 5.09 10.72 27.61
C PHE A 254 5.43 9.22 27.57
N ALA A 255 6.72 8.87 27.66
CA ALA A 255 7.16 7.47 27.76
C ALA A 255 6.57 6.74 28.98
N LYS A 256 6.48 7.43 30.12
CA LYS A 256 5.86 6.89 31.33
C LYS A 256 4.36 6.64 31.12
N ASP A 257 3.65 7.60 30.54
CA ASP A 257 2.21 7.48 30.26
C ASP A 257 1.92 6.33 29.29
N ILE A 258 2.76 6.13 28.26
CA ILE A 258 2.66 4.95 27.38
C ILE A 258 2.84 3.64 28.16
N GLY A 259 3.82 3.58 29.06
CA GLY A 259 4.04 2.41 29.91
C GLY A 259 2.83 2.08 30.79
N GLU A 260 2.17 3.11 31.33
CA GLU A 260 0.93 2.95 32.10
C GLU A 260 -0.23 2.41 31.25
N VAL A 261 -0.38 2.90 30.01
CA VAL A 261 -1.40 2.39 29.06
C VAL A 261 -1.16 0.91 28.74
N ILE A 262 0.08 0.54 28.38
CA ILE A 262 0.42 -0.85 28.01
C ILE A 262 0.19 -1.78 29.19
N ALA A 263 0.66 -1.42 30.39
CA ALA A 263 0.45 -2.21 31.60
C ALA A 263 -1.05 -2.39 31.92
N SER A 264 -1.87 -1.38 31.64
CA SER A 264 -3.31 -1.48 31.81
C SER A 264 -3.98 -2.40 30.79
N ILE A 265 -3.51 -2.44 29.54
CA ILE A 265 -4.02 -3.35 28.51
C ILE A 265 -3.65 -4.80 28.85
N ASP A 266 -2.42 -5.02 29.30
CA ASP A 266 -1.93 -6.35 29.72
C ASP A 266 -2.71 -6.87 30.93
N SER A 267 -3.02 -6.02 31.91
CA SER A 267 -3.81 -6.44 33.07
C SER A 267 -5.25 -6.80 32.66
N MET A 268 -5.87 -6.01 31.78
CA MET A 268 -7.22 -6.28 31.29
C MET A 268 -7.29 -7.57 30.45
N THR A 269 -6.28 -7.86 29.63
CA THR A 269 -6.24 -9.09 28.83
C THR A 269 -5.98 -10.34 29.67
N ALA A 270 -5.16 -10.23 30.72
CA ALA A 270 -4.93 -11.31 31.69
C ALA A 270 -6.21 -11.66 32.50
N ASP A 271 -6.99 -10.65 32.89
CA ASP A 271 -8.25 -10.84 33.62
C ASP A 271 -9.34 -11.49 32.74
N ILE A 272 -9.37 -11.16 31.44
CA ILE A 272 -10.29 -11.81 30.48
C ILE A 272 -9.90 -13.28 30.26
N ALA A 273 -8.60 -13.58 30.11
CA ALA A 273 -8.12 -14.95 29.90
C ALA A 273 -8.36 -15.86 31.13
N THR A 274 -8.15 -15.33 32.33
CA THR A 274 -8.41 -16.07 33.59
C THR A 274 -9.91 -16.31 33.80
N THR A 275 -10.77 -15.32 33.54
CA THR A 275 -12.24 -15.44 33.65
C THR A 275 -12.82 -16.44 32.65
N ALA A 276 -12.31 -16.47 31.41
CA ALA A 276 -12.71 -17.44 30.39
C ALA A 276 -12.35 -18.89 30.78
N SER A 277 -11.25 -19.09 31.51
CA SER A 277 -10.82 -20.41 32.00
C SER A 277 -11.57 -20.90 33.25
N ALA A 278 -12.13 -19.98 34.04
CA ALA A 278 -12.74 -20.26 35.34
C ALA A 278 -14.26 -20.55 35.29
N GLY A 279 -14.91 -20.42 34.13
CA GLY A 279 -16.35 -20.70 33.98
C GLY A 279 -17.28 -19.85 34.84
N ALA A 280 -16.78 -18.73 35.39
CA ALA A 280 -17.54 -17.80 36.22
C ALA A 280 -18.16 -16.71 35.34
N ALA A 281 -19.40 -16.33 35.65
CA ALA A 281 -20.08 -15.19 35.02
C ALA A 281 -19.19 -13.94 35.08
N ALA A 282 -19.04 -13.26 33.94
CA ALA A 282 -18.20 -12.09 33.73
C ALA A 282 -18.13 -11.19 34.97
N SER A 283 -17.01 -11.22 35.70
CA SER A 283 -16.78 -10.25 36.76
C SER A 283 -16.58 -8.90 36.10
N ALA A 284 -17.34 -7.91 36.58
CA ALA A 284 -17.27 -6.53 36.12
C ALA A 284 -15.82 -6.06 36.03
N ILE A 285 -15.43 -5.53 34.87
CA ILE A 285 -14.19 -4.78 34.69
C ILE A 285 -14.16 -3.74 35.82
N ASP A 286 -13.12 -3.76 36.67
CA ASP A 286 -12.99 -2.82 37.77
C ASP A 286 -13.01 -1.38 37.24
N GLU A 287 -14.02 -0.62 37.66
CA GLU A 287 -14.25 0.77 37.25
C GLU A 287 -13.03 1.65 37.54
N THR A 288 -12.25 1.30 38.57
CA THR A 288 -10.99 1.96 38.93
C THR A 288 -9.89 1.70 37.89
N GLN A 289 -9.80 0.48 37.37
CA GLN A 289 -8.86 0.13 36.30
C GLN A 289 -9.27 0.78 34.99
N LEU A 290 -10.57 0.76 34.65
CA LEU A 290 -11.10 1.39 33.45
C LEU A 290 -10.84 2.90 33.46
N ASN A 291 -11.10 3.57 34.58
CA ASN A 291 -10.83 5.00 34.72
C ASN A 291 -9.34 5.33 34.62
N ARG A 292 -8.46 4.47 35.15
CA ARG A 292 -7.00 4.64 35.04
C ARG A 292 -6.53 4.46 33.58
N ALA A 293 -7.06 3.47 32.88
CA ALA A 293 -6.78 3.23 31.46
C ALA A 293 -7.24 4.39 30.59
N VAL A 294 -8.48 4.86 30.79
CA VAL A 294 -9.06 6.00 30.06
C VAL A 294 -8.25 7.27 30.31
N ALA A 295 -7.85 7.52 31.57
CA ALA A 295 -7.03 8.68 31.91
C ALA A 295 -5.61 8.62 31.31
N ALA A 296 -5.00 7.43 31.26
CA ALA A 296 -3.69 7.24 30.64
C ALA A 296 -3.75 7.42 29.12
N VAL A 297 -4.79 6.88 28.46
CA VAL A 297 -5.05 7.10 27.03
C VAL A 297 -5.30 8.58 26.73
N ALA A 298 -6.04 9.29 27.58
CA ALA A 298 -6.28 10.72 27.42
C ALA A 298 -4.98 11.54 27.50
N ARG A 299 -4.08 11.25 28.45
CA ARG A 299 -2.78 11.92 28.56
C ARG A 299 -1.90 11.70 27.32
N VAL A 300 -1.84 10.46 26.82
CA VAL A 300 -1.10 10.14 25.59
C VAL A 300 -1.70 10.83 24.37
N ALA A 301 -3.03 10.98 24.31
CA ALA A 301 -3.73 11.61 23.18
C ALA A 301 -3.59 13.14 23.14
N GLU A 302 -3.34 13.79 24.28
CA GLU A 302 -3.18 15.25 24.37
C GLU A 302 -1.78 15.74 23.95
N GLY A 303 -0.79 14.83 23.92
CA GLY A 303 0.57 15.10 23.45
C GLY A 303 1.46 15.75 24.49
#